data_AF-A0A0W8BXI8-F1
#
_entry.id   AF-A0A0W8BXI8-F1
#
_cell.length_a   1.000
_cell.length_b   1.000
_cell.length_c   1.000
_cell.angle_alpha   90.00
_cell.angle_beta   90.00
_cell.angle_gamma   90.00
#
_symmetry.space_group_name_H-M   'P 1'
#
loop_
_entity.id
_entity.type
_entity.pdbx_description
1 polymer ?
#
loop_
_entity_poly.entity_id
_entity_poly.type
_entity_poly.pdbx_seq_one_letter_code
_entity_poly.pdbx_strand_id
1 'polypeptide(L)'
;MSKALESELTTYFKGLKHTLAKEASNGTGRIKTGKDPLMFDLYIFLCKKMLLLPGKDMAFSHAYMVIAWNLMCRSSNAFGIRHSHMEWRGDALQIYFAHMKNDQGGERPRDPRHIYANPLEPSICPIVALGLYWATTVFDDSDLLFPGSNQYERFRKSLLRLLTQEDVAAELKRQGLDPTELGTHSMRKGSATFCSSGSTACPSATAVHLRAGWSLGGVQNTYLRYEAAGDMHVGRTVAGLPTESSQFSILPPHFVENDPSVKRGVRLMFPGLPERLEFIAEYCLASLTYHFSYLKETLSPKHPVFETALFQNDELFSSLSMRLHNGDVISGARIRATGIPPHVSILCEMKWLKNSLVDALTKIEATRIDTVRDIISELETRAIGVGTVTYDGLNEAIKSCLKDCGVSDLVDKLSTPQEEAAAASDDIFEQNPTHFWGGGGGGGRG
;
A
#
# COMPACT_ATOMS: atom_id res chain seq x y z
N MET A 1 34.82 -24.05 -26.71
CA MET A 1 34.88 -22.93 -27.68
C MET A 1 36.34 -22.48 -27.74
N SER A 2 36.93 -22.28 -28.92
CA SER A 2 38.34 -21.84 -29.00
C SER A 2 38.44 -20.35 -28.65
N LYS A 3 39.57 -19.92 -28.05
CA LYS A 3 39.80 -18.49 -27.73
C LYS A 3 39.72 -17.59 -28.96
N ALA A 4 40.08 -18.11 -30.13
CA ALA A 4 39.97 -17.40 -31.40
C ALA A 4 38.51 -17.12 -31.77
N LEU A 5 37.63 -18.13 -31.68
CA LEU A 5 36.21 -18.00 -31.97
C LEU A 5 35.52 -17.03 -30.99
N GLU A 6 35.91 -17.06 -29.72
CA GLU A 6 35.39 -16.13 -28.69
C GLU A 6 35.77 -14.67 -28.99
N SER A 7 37.01 -14.44 -29.44
CA SER A 7 37.49 -13.11 -29.86
C SER A 7 36.80 -12.61 -31.14
N GLU A 8 36.61 -13.48 -32.13
CA GLU A 8 35.89 -13.16 -33.37
C GLU A 8 34.43 -12.81 -33.10
N LEU A 9 33.73 -13.62 -32.29
CA LEU A 9 32.36 -13.34 -31.87
C LEU A 9 32.27 -12.00 -31.12
N THR A 10 33.20 -11.73 -30.20
CA THR A 10 33.23 -10.46 -29.47
C THR A 10 33.38 -9.27 -30.40
N THR A 11 34.25 -9.38 -31.41
CA THR A 11 34.49 -8.34 -32.41
C THR A 11 33.27 -8.13 -33.30
N TYR A 12 32.66 -9.22 -33.75
CA TYR A 12 31.43 -9.19 -34.55
C TYR A 12 30.27 -8.53 -33.79
N PHE A 13 30.02 -8.93 -32.54
CA PHE A 13 28.98 -8.31 -31.70
C PHE A 13 29.27 -6.83 -31.41
N LYS A 14 30.53 -6.45 -31.26
CA LYS A 14 30.92 -5.05 -31.13
C LYS A 14 30.62 -4.25 -32.41
N GLY A 15 30.95 -4.81 -33.58
CA GLY A 15 30.63 -4.23 -34.88
C GLY A 15 29.12 -4.04 -35.07
N LEU A 16 28.32 -5.06 -34.76
CA LEU A 16 26.86 -5.00 -34.84
C LEU A 16 26.28 -3.91 -33.92
N LYS A 17 26.78 -3.79 -32.67
CA LYS A 17 26.37 -2.71 -31.74
C LYS A 17 26.70 -1.32 -32.30
N HIS A 18 27.85 -1.13 -32.93
CA HIS A 18 28.21 0.13 -33.57
C HIS A 18 27.31 0.47 -34.76
N THR A 19 26.96 -0.51 -35.59
CA THR A 19 26.03 -0.33 -36.71
C THR A 19 24.65 0.09 -36.20
N LEU A 20 24.10 -0.63 -35.22
CA LEU A 20 22.81 -0.29 -34.60
C LEU A 20 22.83 1.11 -33.95
N ALA A 21 23.92 1.47 -33.27
CA ALA A 21 24.07 2.80 -32.68
C ALA A 21 24.14 3.91 -33.74
N LYS A 22 24.79 3.65 -34.89
CA LYS A 22 24.87 4.58 -36.02
C LYS A 22 23.51 4.73 -36.71
N GLU A 23 22.78 3.64 -36.92
CA GLU A 23 21.41 3.67 -37.43
C GLU A 23 20.48 4.46 -36.51
N ALA A 24 20.56 4.23 -35.19
CA ALA A 24 19.80 5.00 -34.20
C ALA A 24 20.17 6.49 -34.22
N SER A 25 21.46 6.83 -34.29
CA SER A 25 21.95 8.21 -34.39
C SER A 25 21.50 8.90 -35.68
N ASN A 26 21.34 8.15 -36.76
CA ASN A 26 20.89 8.66 -38.06
C ASN A 26 19.36 8.66 -38.20
N GLY A 27 18.62 8.25 -37.15
CA GLY A 27 17.16 8.17 -37.16
C GLY A 27 16.59 7.01 -38.00
N THR A 28 17.43 6.11 -38.51
CA THR A 28 17.02 4.96 -39.32
C THR A 28 16.84 3.68 -38.52
N GLY A 29 17.29 3.66 -37.27
CA GLY A 29 17.19 2.53 -36.33
C GLY A 29 16.38 2.87 -35.09
N ARG A 30 15.92 1.83 -34.38
CA ARG A 30 15.25 2.01 -33.08
C ARG A 30 16.25 2.50 -32.04
N ILE A 31 15.96 3.65 -31.42
CA ILE A 31 16.75 4.21 -30.31
C ILE A 31 16.58 3.38 -29.04
N LYS A 32 15.37 2.88 -28.79
CA LYS A 32 15.04 2.07 -27.60
C LYS A 32 14.98 0.58 -27.96
N THR A 33 15.52 -0.27 -27.08
CA THR A 33 15.44 -1.72 -27.19
C THR A 33 14.65 -2.33 -26.03
N GLY A 34 13.69 -3.21 -26.36
CA GLY A 34 12.85 -3.91 -25.38
C GLY A 34 11.54 -3.18 -25.09
N LYS A 35 10.84 -3.61 -24.04
CA LYS A 35 9.59 -2.99 -23.57
C LYS A 35 9.86 -1.76 -22.71
N ASP A 36 9.05 -0.73 -22.82
CA ASP A 36 9.18 0.50 -22.03
C ASP A 36 8.67 0.31 -20.59
N PRO A 37 9.22 1.06 -19.62
CA PRO A 37 8.67 1.09 -18.27
C PRO A 37 7.23 1.59 -18.30
N LEU A 38 6.34 0.93 -17.57
CA LEU A 38 4.97 1.41 -17.41
C LEU A 38 4.98 2.59 -16.43
N MET A 39 4.65 3.79 -16.92
CA MET A 39 4.55 4.98 -16.07
C MET A 39 3.42 4.82 -15.04
N PHE A 40 3.57 5.44 -13.87
CA PHE A 40 2.67 5.19 -12.74
C PHE A 40 1.23 5.67 -12.99
N ASP A 41 1.08 6.83 -13.62
CA ASP A 41 -0.21 7.37 -14.07
C ASP A 41 -0.89 6.47 -15.10
N LEU A 42 -0.13 5.96 -16.07
CA LEU A 42 -0.63 5.01 -17.06
C LEU A 42 -0.98 3.66 -16.41
N TYR A 43 -0.21 3.21 -15.42
CA TYR A 43 -0.52 2.02 -14.62
C TYR A 43 -1.86 2.15 -13.90
N ILE A 44 -2.11 3.27 -13.21
CA ILE A 44 -3.41 3.55 -12.57
C ILE A 44 -4.52 3.55 -13.62
N PHE A 45 -4.32 4.27 -14.73
CA PHE A 45 -5.30 4.35 -15.81
C PHE A 45 -5.67 2.97 -16.37
N LEU A 46 -4.68 2.14 -16.71
CA LEU A 46 -4.92 0.79 -17.24
C LEU A 46 -5.59 -0.12 -16.19
N CYS A 47 -5.17 -0.07 -14.93
CA CYS A 47 -5.81 -0.86 -13.87
C CYS A 47 -7.27 -0.45 -13.67
N LYS A 48 -7.56 0.85 -13.67
CA LYS A 48 -8.94 1.36 -13.62
C LYS A 48 -9.77 0.87 -14.80
N LYS A 49 -9.23 0.88 -16.02
CA LYS A 49 -9.92 0.35 -17.20
C LYS A 49 -10.16 -1.15 -17.10
N MET A 50 -9.18 -1.94 -16.65
CA MET A 50 -9.38 -3.38 -16.43
C MET A 50 -10.44 -3.67 -15.38
N LEU A 51 -10.45 -2.91 -14.26
CA LEU A 51 -11.44 -3.04 -13.19
C LEU A 51 -12.87 -2.77 -13.67
N LEU A 52 -13.04 -1.78 -14.55
CA LEU A 52 -14.36 -1.39 -15.09
C LEU A 52 -14.95 -2.40 -16.08
N LEU A 53 -14.11 -3.19 -16.76
CA LEU A 53 -14.56 -4.09 -17.80
C LEU A 53 -15.08 -5.40 -17.21
N PRO A 54 -16.30 -5.85 -17.57
CA PRO A 54 -16.82 -7.11 -17.07
C PRO A 54 -16.08 -8.30 -17.68
N GLY A 55 -15.84 -9.33 -16.87
CA GLY A 55 -15.39 -10.64 -17.32
C GLY A 55 -14.22 -11.22 -16.53
N LYS A 56 -14.20 -12.54 -16.39
CA LYS A 56 -13.20 -13.27 -15.60
C LYS A 56 -11.76 -13.03 -16.07
N ASP A 57 -11.55 -12.84 -17.37
CA ASP A 57 -10.22 -12.53 -17.91
C ASP A 57 -9.73 -11.13 -17.56
N MET A 58 -10.64 -10.17 -17.40
CA MET A 58 -10.28 -8.81 -16.97
C MET A 58 -10.01 -8.76 -15.46
N ALA A 59 -10.81 -9.46 -14.64
CA ALA A 59 -10.52 -9.64 -13.22
C ALA A 59 -9.14 -10.30 -12.99
N PHE A 60 -8.82 -11.36 -13.75
CA PHE A 60 -7.49 -11.96 -13.75
C PHE A 60 -6.39 -10.97 -14.17
N SER A 61 -6.60 -10.24 -15.26
CA SER A 61 -5.57 -9.33 -15.80
C SER A 61 -5.30 -8.16 -14.87
N HIS A 62 -6.34 -7.62 -14.23
CA HIS A 62 -6.26 -6.60 -13.20
C HIS A 62 -5.46 -7.11 -12.00
N ALA A 63 -5.87 -8.23 -11.41
CA ALA A 63 -5.19 -8.83 -10.26
C ALA A 63 -3.72 -9.14 -10.57
N TYR A 64 -3.44 -9.77 -11.72
CA TYR A 64 -2.07 -10.05 -12.12
C TYR A 64 -1.25 -8.77 -12.34
N MET A 65 -1.79 -7.74 -13.01
CA MET A 65 -1.06 -6.49 -13.26
C MET A 65 -0.70 -5.80 -11.94
N VAL A 66 -1.66 -5.70 -11.01
CA VAL A 66 -1.46 -5.08 -9.70
C VAL A 66 -0.48 -5.88 -8.83
N ILE A 67 -0.61 -7.20 -8.77
CA ILE A 67 0.30 -8.07 -8.00
C ILE A 67 1.71 -8.06 -8.61
N ALA A 68 1.85 -8.14 -9.94
CA ALA A 68 3.16 -8.11 -10.60
C ALA A 68 3.87 -6.76 -10.41
N TRP A 69 3.13 -5.65 -10.43
CA TRP A 69 3.63 -4.31 -10.10
C TRP A 69 4.14 -4.25 -8.66
N ASN A 70 3.28 -4.62 -7.70
CA ASN A 70 3.62 -4.57 -6.27
C ASN A 70 4.81 -5.49 -5.93
N LEU A 71 4.90 -6.67 -6.55
CA LEU A 71 6.01 -7.59 -6.32
C LEU A 71 7.29 -7.25 -7.06
N MET A 72 7.24 -6.30 -8.01
CA MET A 72 8.39 -5.95 -8.87
C MET A 72 9.03 -7.18 -9.52
N CYS A 73 8.21 -8.15 -9.92
CA CYS A 73 8.69 -9.48 -10.27
C CYS A 73 8.52 -9.79 -11.77
N ARG A 74 9.06 -10.92 -12.22
CA ARG A 74 8.79 -11.43 -13.57
C ARG A 74 7.46 -12.18 -13.59
N SER A 75 6.83 -12.23 -14.76
CA SER A 75 5.62 -13.03 -14.97
C SER A 75 5.76 -14.48 -14.50
N SER A 76 6.90 -15.12 -14.79
CA SER A 76 7.17 -16.49 -14.35
C SER A 76 7.08 -16.65 -12.83
N ASN A 77 7.54 -15.63 -12.08
CA ASN A 77 7.47 -15.65 -10.63
C ASN A 77 6.03 -15.42 -10.16
N ALA A 78 5.34 -14.42 -10.70
CA ALA A 78 3.95 -14.12 -10.37
C ALA A 78 3.00 -15.31 -10.66
N PHE A 79 3.14 -15.95 -11.82
CA PHE A 79 2.34 -17.12 -12.19
C PHE A 79 2.73 -18.39 -11.42
N GLY A 80 3.94 -18.44 -10.86
CA GLY A 80 4.40 -19.52 -9.99
C GLY A 80 4.08 -19.29 -8.52
N ILE A 81 3.37 -18.21 -8.15
CA ILE A 81 2.93 -18.00 -6.78
C ILE A 81 1.91 -19.07 -6.42
N ARG A 82 2.14 -19.67 -5.26
CA ARG A 82 1.23 -20.61 -4.65
C ARG A 82 0.52 -19.96 -3.48
N HIS A 83 -0.68 -20.41 -3.15
CA HIS A 83 -1.34 -20.07 -1.89
C HIS A 83 -0.44 -20.41 -0.71
N SER A 84 0.38 -21.47 -0.86
CA SER A 84 1.38 -21.84 0.12
C SER A 84 2.52 -20.86 0.37
N HIS A 85 2.71 -19.90 -0.53
CA HIS A 85 3.74 -18.86 -0.43
C HIS A 85 3.22 -17.55 0.18
N MET A 86 1.95 -17.50 0.58
CA MET A 86 1.28 -16.29 1.03
C MET A 86 1.00 -16.40 2.53
N GLU A 87 1.30 -15.33 3.26
CA GLU A 87 0.88 -15.17 4.65
C GLU A 87 0.65 -13.69 4.97
N TRP A 88 -0.20 -13.39 5.95
CA TRP A 88 -0.38 -12.03 6.44
C TRP A 88 0.40 -11.84 7.74
N ARG A 89 1.21 -10.78 7.85
CA ARG A 89 1.90 -10.40 9.08
C ARG A 89 1.86 -8.90 9.30
N GLY A 90 1.51 -8.50 10.52
CA GLY A 90 1.38 -7.09 10.88
C GLY A 90 0.36 -6.39 9.98
N ASP A 91 0.83 -5.39 9.23
CA ASP A 91 0.04 -4.55 8.34
C ASP A 91 0.17 -4.90 6.85
N ALA A 92 0.78 -6.04 6.51
CA ALA A 92 1.08 -6.41 5.12
C ALA A 92 0.81 -7.88 4.78
N LEU A 93 0.45 -8.12 3.52
CA LEU A 93 0.53 -9.41 2.88
C LEU A 93 1.98 -9.69 2.49
N GLN A 94 2.53 -10.83 2.90
CA GLN A 94 3.87 -11.28 2.54
C GLN A 94 3.81 -12.39 1.50
N ILE A 95 4.62 -12.25 0.44
CA ILE A 95 4.77 -13.29 -0.59
C ILE A 95 6.22 -13.76 -0.67
N TYR A 96 6.39 -15.06 -0.53
CA TYR A 96 7.66 -15.75 -0.60
C TYR A 96 7.90 -16.28 -2.02
N PHE A 97 9.10 -16.07 -2.57
CA PHE A 97 9.47 -16.73 -3.83
C PHE A 97 10.31 -17.97 -3.53
N ALA A 98 9.83 -19.13 -3.98
CA ALA A 98 10.58 -20.38 -3.90
C ALA A 98 11.83 -20.38 -4.80
N HIS A 99 11.80 -19.64 -5.91
CA HIS A 99 12.91 -19.51 -6.86
C HIS A 99 13.10 -18.06 -7.32
N MET A 100 14.35 -17.63 -7.38
CA MET A 100 14.73 -16.32 -7.91
C MET A 100 15.87 -16.44 -8.91
N LYS A 101 15.91 -15.59 -9.95
CA LYS A 101 16.94 -15.71 -11.00
C LYS A 101 18.37 -15.46 -10.49
N ASN A 102 18.52 -14.65 -9.45
CA ASN A 102 19.81 -14.40 -8.79
C ASN A 102 20.12 -15.44 -7.69
N ASP A 103 19.25 -16.44 -7.51
CA ASP A 103 19.41 -17.55 -6.58
C ASP A 103 18.75 -18.81 -7.14
N GLN A 104 19.32 -19.33 -8.24
CA GLN A 104 18.83 -20.55 -8.88
C GLN A 104 19.07 -21.80 -8.01
N GLY A 105 20.05 -21.74 -7.10
CA GLY A 105 20.35 -22.81 -6.14
C GLY A 105 19.47 -22.79 -4.89
N GLY A 106 18.76 -21.69 -4.61
CA GLY A 106 17.94 -21.54 -3.40
C GLY A 106 18.77 -21.41 -2.12
N GLU A 107 20.01 -20.93 -2.24
CA GLU A 107 20.99 -20.82 -1.15
C GLU A 107 20.78 -19.54 -0.33
N ARG A 108 20.00 -18.57 -0.83
CA ARG A 108 19.72 -17.33 -0.10
C ARG A 108 18.49 -17.50 0.80
N PRO A 109 18.44 -16.79 1.94
CA PRO A 109 17.23 -16.69 2.74
C PRO A 109 16.03 -16.31 1.86
N ARG A 110 14.91 -17.00 2.05
CA ARG A 110 13.68 -16.75 1.29
C ARG A 110 12.98 -15.54 1.90
N ASP A 111 13.49 -14.35 1.59
CA ASP A 111 12.96 -13.11 2.12
C ASP A 111 11.59 -12.77 1.49
N PRO A 112 10.60 -12.30 2.29
CA PRO A 112 9.29 -11.94 1.78
C PRO A 112 9.31 -10.62 1.00
N ARG A 113 8.34 -10.47 0.10
CA ARG A 113 7.94 -9.17 -0.44
C ARG A 113 6.68 -8.72 0.27
N HIS A 114 6.75 -7.57 0.93
CA HIS A 114 5.62 -6.96 1.63
C HIS A 114 4.71 -6.21 0.64
N ILE A 115 3.44 -6.58 0.58
CA ILE A 115 2.38 -5.98 -0.21
C ILE A 115 1.42 -5.28 0.75
N TYR A 116 1.14 -4.00 0.50
CA TYR A 116 0.28 -3.18 1.35
C TYR A 116 -1.03 -2.85 0.66
N ALA A 117 -2.11 -2.78 1.42
CA ALA A 117 -3.35 -2.20 0.93
C ALA A 117 -3.16 -0.71 0.60
N ASN A 118 -3.89 -0.23 -0.41
CA ASN A 118 -4.02 1.19 -0.70
C ASN A 118 -5.50 1.59 -0.57
N PRO A 119 -5.97 2.00 0.62
CA PRO A 119 -7.35 2.42 0.83
C PRO A 119 -7.70 3.74 0.13
N LEU A 120 -6.72 4.44 -0.47
CA LEU A 120 -6.92 5.74 -1.11
C LEU A 120 -7.20 5.60 -2.61
N GLU A 121 -6.71 4.52 -3.24
CA GLU A 121 -6.91 4.26 -4.66
C GLU A 121 -7.28 2.77 -4.88
N PRO A 122 -8.59 2.45 -4.90
CA PRO A 122 -9.07 1.07 -5.00
C PRO A 122 -8.63 0.38 -6.31
N SER A 123 -8.43 1.16 -7.38
CA SER A 123 -8.10 0.62 -8.69
C SER A 123 -6.70 -0.01 -8.76
N ILE A 124 -5.77 0.38 -7.89
CA ILE A 124 -4.42 -0.21 -7.79
C ILE A 124 -4.15 -0.87 -6.43
N CYS A 125 -5.15 -0.95 -5.56
CA CYS A 125 -5.01 -1.61 -4.27
C CYS A 125 -4.86 -3.13 -4.46
N PRO A 126 -3.72 -3.73 -4.07
CA PRO A 126 -3.48 -5.15 -4.30
C PRO A 126 -4.41 -6.05 -3.50
N ILE A 127 -4.88 -5.61 -2.34
CA ILE A 127 -5.79 -6.39 -1.49
C ILE A 127 -7.22 -6.38 -2.04
N VAL A 128 -7.67 -5.24 -2.61
CA VAL A 128 -8.92 -5.17 -3.38
C VAL A 128 -8.84 -6.03 -4.63
N ALA A 129 -7.76 -5.90 -5.41
CA ALA A 129 -7.58 -6.68 -6.64
C ALA A 129 -7.59 -8.20 -6.36
N LEU A 130 -6.91 -8.63 -5.30
CA LEU A 130 -6.91 -10.02 -4.84
C LEU A 130 -8.31 -10.48 -4.40
N GLY A 131 -9.00 -9.67 -3.59
CA GLY A 131 -10.35 -9.96 -3.12
C GLY A 131 -11.35 -10.09 -4.27
N LEU A 132 -11.35 -9.15 -5.23
CA LEU A 132 -12.23 -9.22 -6.41
C LEU A 132 -11.94 -10.47 -7.26
N TYR A 133 -10.66 -10.81 -7.41
CA TYR A 133 -10.26 -11.99 -8.17
C TYR A 133 -10.72 -13.29 -7.50
N TRP A 134 -10.46 -13.46 -6.20
CA TRP A 134 -10.90 -14.63 -5.43
C TRP A 134 -12.43 -14.74 -5.34
N ALA A 135 -13.13 -13.61 -5.22
CA ALA A 135 -14.59 -13.56 -5.20
C ALA A 135 -15.24 -14.07 -6.51
N THR A 136 -14.49 -14.06 -7.61
CA THR A 136 -15.01 -14.39 -8.95
C THR A 136 -14.32 -15.58 -9.61
N THR A 137 -13.42 -16.24 -8.86
CA THR A 137 -12.64 -17.40 -9.29
C THR A 137 -12.99 -18.61 -8.44
N VAL A 138 -12.95 -19.79 -9.06
CA VAL A 138 -13.12 -21.06 -8.34
C VAL A 138 -11.75 -21.54 -7.89
N PHE A 139 -11.62 -21.84 -6.60
CA PHE A 139 -10.42 -22.47 -6.05
C PHE A 139 -10.32 -23.93 -6.53
N ASP A 140 -9.15 -24.32 -7.01
CA ASP A 140 -8.84 -25.69 -7.41
C ASP A 140 -7.70 -26.27 -6.55
N ASP A 141 -7.42 -27.56 -6.72
CA ASP A 141 -6.39 -28.27 -5.95
C ASP A 141 -4.95 -27.95 -6.43
N SER A 142 -4.75 -26.99 -7.35
CA SER A 142 -3.42 -26.71 -7.92
C SER A 142 -2.49 -25.96 -6.96
N ASP A 143 -3.03 -25.40 -5.87
CA ASP A 143 -2.36 -24.51 -4.93
C ASP A 143 -1.80 -23.23 -5.61
N LEU A 144 -2.16 -22.93 -6.86
CA LEU A 144 -1.69 -21.75 -7.59
C LEU A 144 -2.57 -20.53 -7.30
N LEU A 145 -1.95 -19.36 -7.13
CA LEU A 145 -2.69 -18.09 -7.09
C LEU A 145 -3.45 -17.84 -8.40
N PHE A 146 -2.86 -18.21 -9.54
CA PHE A 146 -3.47 -18.07 -10.86
C PHE A 146 -3.58 -19.44 -11.55
N PRO A 147 -4.67 -20.19 -11.32
CA PRO A 147 -4.84 -21.54 -11.85
C PRO A 147 -5.01 -21.56 -13.37
N GLY A 148 -4.66 -22.70 -13.96
CA GLY A 148 -4.69 -22.96 -15.41
C GLY A 148 -3.32 -22.86 -16.08
N SER A 149 -3.28 -23.15 -17.38
CA SER A 149 -2.05 -23.12 -18.19
C SER A 149 -1.93 -21.85 -19.03
N ASN A 150 -0.72 -21.57 -19.53
CA ASN A 150 -0.45 -20.48 -20.48
C ASN A 150 -0.85 -19.08 -19.97
N GLN A 151 -0.68 -18.81 -18.67
CA GLN A 151 -1.05 -17.53 -18.04
C GLN A 151 -0.40 -16.31 -18.72
N TYR A 152 0.81 -16.48 -19.28
CA TYR A 152 1.47 -15.44 -20.06
C TYR A 152 0.63 -15.03 -21.28
N GLU A 153 0.17 -16.01 -22.05
CA GLU A 153 -0.63 -15.75 -23.24
C GLU A 153 -2.03 -15.25 -22.87
N ARG A 154 -2.61 -15.76 -21.79
CA ARG A 154 -3.87 -15.27 -21.23
C ARG A 154 -3.79 -13.77 -20.94
N PHE A 155 -2.77 -13.33 -20.19
CA PHE A 155 -2.58 -11.92 -19.90
C PHE A 155 -2.27 -11.10 -21.15
N ARG A 156 -1.38 -11.60 -22.03
CA ARG A 156 -1.02 -10.91 -23.28
C ARG A 156 -2.24 -10.61 -24.14
N LYS A 157 -3.15 -11.58 -24.32
CA LYS A 157 -4.39 -11.39 -25.09
C LYS A 157 -5.31 -10.35 -24.47
N SER A 158 -5.51 -10.40 -23.16
CA SER A 158 -6.32 -9.42 -22.44
C SER A 158 -5.73 -8.01 -22.50
N LEU A 159 -4.41 -7.88 -22.31
CA LEU A 159 -3.70 -6.61 -22.43
C LEU A 159 -3.82 -6.06 -23.85
N LEU A 160 -3.57 -6.87 -24.88
CA LEU A 160 -3.71 -6.42 -26.27
C LEU A 160 -5.13 -5.90 -26.56
N ARG A 161 -6.16 -6.64 -26.14
CA ARG A 161 -7.56 -6.23 -26.29
C ARG A 161 -7.84 -4.89 -25.60
N LEU A 162 -7.29 -4.68 -24.41
CA LEU A 162 -7.41 -3.42 -23.68
C LEU A 162 -6.74 -2.27 -24.42
N LEU A 163 -5.50 -2.46 -24.87
CA LEU A 163 -4.71 -1.41 -25.53
C LEU A 163 -5.30 -0.99 -26.89
N THR A 164 -6.15 -1.82 -27.50
CA THR A 164 -6.88 -1.51 -28.73
C THR A 164 -8.22 -0.80 -28.54
N GLN A 165 -8.67 -0.60 -27.29
CA GLN A 165 -9.88 0.19 -27.05
C GLN A 165 -9.64 1.66 -27.40
N GLU A 166 -10.65 2.33 -27.96
CA GLU A 166 -10.52 3.67 -28.54
C GLU A 166 -9.97 4.70 -27.54
N ASP A 167 -10.51 4.72 -26.34
CA ASP A 167 -10.12 5.62 -25.26
C ASP A 167 -8.72 5.31 -24.69
N VAL A 168 -8.37 4.03 -24.59
CA VAL A 168 -7.02 3.60 -24.17
C VAL A 168 -5.98 3.93 -25.23
N ALA A 169 -6.27 3.66 -26.50
CA ALA A 169 -5.39 3.97 -27.62
C ALA A 169 -5.20 5.49 -27.77
N ALA A 170 -6.25 6.29 -27.55
CA ALA A 170 -6.17 7.74 -27.53
C ALA A 170 -5.24 8.24 -26.41
N GLU A 171 -5.34 7.65 -25.21
CA GLU A 171 -4.46 8.00 -24.09
C GLU A 171 -3.00 7.64 -24.36
N LEU A 172 -2.72 6.45 -24.91
CA LEU A 172 -1.37 6.05 -25.29
C LEU A 172 -0.77 7.00 -26.34
N LYS A 173 -1.57 7.37 -27.35
CA LYS A 173 -1.17 8.34 -28.37
C LYS A 173 -0.89 9.71 -27.76
N ARG A 174 -1.70 10.17 -26.81
CA ARG A 174 -1.51 11.43 -26.08
C ARG A 174 -0.18 11.45 -25.32
N GLN A 175 0.22 10.31 -24.74
CA GLN A 175 1.49 10.15 -24.03
C GLN A 175 2.68 9.80 -24.95
N GLY A 176 2.45 9.68 -26.27
CA GLY A 176 3.50 9.34 -27.24
C GLY A 176 4.02 7.90 -27.15
N LEU A 177 3.19 6.97 -26.69
CA LEU A 177 3.53 5.56 -26.50
C LEU A 177 2.91 4.67 -27.58
N ASP A 178 3.70 3.74 -28.10
CA ASP A 178 3.19 2.68 -28.97
C ASP A 178 2.73 1.48 -28.11
N PRO A 179 1.50 0.95 -28.31
CA PRO A 179 1.01 -0.23 -27.58
C PRO A 179 1.97 -1.44 -27.62
N THR A 180 2.73 -1.58 -28.69
CA THR A 180 3.72 -2.65 -28.88
C THR A 180 4.96 -2.48 -28.01
N GLU A 181 5.17 -1.32 -27.38
CA GLU A 181 6.23 -1.08 -26.41
C GLU A 181 5.84 -1.55 -25.00
N LEU A 182 4.54 -1.80 -24.77
CA LEU A 182 4.04 -2.33 -23.50
C LEU A 182 3.97 -3.86 -23.50
N GLY A 183 4.16 -4.44 -22.32
CA GLY A 183 4.07 -5.87 -22.11
C GLY A 183 4.34 -6.24 -20.66
N THR A 184 4.48 -7.53 -20.40
CA THR A 184 4.66 -8.04 -19.04
C THR A 184 5.89 -7.50 -18.30
N HIS A 185 6.96 -7.19 -19.03
CA HIS A 185 8.15 -6.58 -18.46
C HIS A 185 7.98 -5.12 -18.04
N SER A 186 6.97 -4.44 -18.59
CA SER A 186 6.73 -3.00 -18.33
C SER A 186 6.37 -2.74 -16.88
N MET A 187 5.61 -3.64 -16.22
CA MET A 187 5.26 -3.49 -14.80
C MET A 187 6.48 -3.53 -13.89
N ARG A 188 7.39 -4.50 -14.10
CA ARG A 188 8.62 -4.61 -13.29
C ARG A 188 9.57 -3.44 -13.50
N LYS A 189 9.70 -2.97 -14.75
CA LYS A 189 10.53 -1.81 -15.07
C LYS A 189 9.92 -0.53 -14.46
N GLY A 190 8.62 -0.33 -14.67
CA GLY A 190 7.85 0.81 -14.18
C GLY A 190 7.88 0.93 -12.66
N SER A 191 7.53 -0.14 -11.95
CA SER A 191 7.57 -0.17 -10.48
C SER A 191 8.97 0.11 -9.92
N ALA A 192 10.03 -0.44 -10.51
CA ALA A 192 11.40 -0.16 -10.10
C ALA A 192 11.78 1.31 -10.30
N THR A 193 11.49 1.87 -11.48
CA THR A 193 11.73 3.29 -11.78
C THR A 193 10.92 4.21 -10.87
N PHE A 194 9.65 3.89 -10.63
CA PHE A 194 8.78 4.66 -9.74
C PHE A 194 9.32 4.68 -8.31
N CYS A 195 9.76 3.53 -7.78
CA CYS A 195 10.37 3.49 -6.46
C CYS A 195 11.70 4.23 -6.38
N SER A 196 12.59 4.09 -7.37
CA SER A 196 13.92 4.69 -7.29
C SER A 196 13.96 6.16 -7.64
N SER A 197 12.95 6.69 -8.34
CA SER A 197 13.03 7.99 -9.00
C SER A 197 11.71 8.76 -9.05
N GLY A 198 10.66 8.27 -8.40
CA GLY A 198 9.36 8.96 -8.30
C GLY A 198 9.32 10.06 -7.23
N SER A 199 10.25 10.06 -6.26
CA SER A 199 10.42 11.09 -5.24
C SER A 199 11.88 11.16 -4.82
N THR A 200 12.30 12.29 -4.25
CA THR A 200 13.60 12.44 -3.56
C THR A 200 13.61 11.74 -2.19
N ALA A 201 12.45 11.39 -1.64
CA ALA A 201 12.27 10.60 -0.44
C ALA A 201 12.09 9.09 -0.74
N CYS A 202 12.75 8.60 -1.79
CA CYS A 202 12.63 7.21 -2.25
C CYS A 202 13.27 6.19 -1.29
N PRO A 203 12.83 4.91 -1.33
CA PRO A 203 13.55 3.81 -0.70
C PRO A 203 14.99 3.68 -1.21
N SER A 204 15.85 3.04 -0.41
CA SER A 204 17.24 2.82 -0.82
C SER A 204 17.33 2.03 -2.12
N ALA A 205 18.29 2.39 -2.98
CA ALA A 205 18.54 1.64 -4.20
C ALA A 205 18.75 0.15 -3.89
N THR A 206 19.49 -0.20 -2.84
CA THR A 206 19.69 -1.59 -2.40
C THR A 206 18.37 -2.34 -2.21
N ALA A 207 17.41 -1.78 -1.46
CA ALA A 207 16.11 -2.41 -1.25
C ALA A 207 15.34 -2.61 -2.56
N VAL A 208 15.34 -1.59 -3.44
CA VAL A 208 14.69 -1.64 -4.76
C VAL A 208 15.30 -2.76 -5.62
N HIS A 209 16.63 -2.84 -5.70
CA HIS A 209 17.33 -3.85 -6.48
C HIS A 209 17.08 -5.27 -5.95
N LEU A 210 17.13 -5.46 -4.63
CA LEU A 210 16.88 -6.75 -3.99
C LEU A 210 15.44 -7.21 -4.20
N ARG A 211 14.45 -6.33 -4.04
CA ARG A 211 13.04 -6.64 -4.31
C ARG A 211 12.81 -7.00 -5.78
N ALA A 212 13.43 -6.27 -6.71
CA ALA A 212 13.36 -6.54 -8.15
C ALA A 212 14.07 -7.84 -8.58
N GLY A 213 14.79 -8.50 -7.68
CA GLY A 213 15.64 -9.66 -7.95
C GLY A 213 16.77 -9.34 -8.92
N TRP A 214 17.40 -8.16 -8.76
CA TRP A 214 18.56 -7.73 -9.53
C TRP A 214 19.84 -8.05 -8.76
N SER A 215 20.92 -8.26 -9.51
CA SER A 215 22.26 -8.37 -8.91
C SER A 215 22.73 -6.97 -8.54
N LEU A 216 23.23 -6.78 -7.32
CA LEU A 216 23.88 -5.52 -6.91
C LEU A 216 25.27 -5.38 -7.54
N GLY A 217 25.89 -6.50 -7.91
CA GLY A 217 27.19 -6.56 -8.58
C GLY A 217 28.38 -6.49 -7.62
N GLY A 218 29.48 -7.15 -8.03
CA GLY A 218 30.77 -7.11 -7.35
C GLY A 218 30.70 -7.29 -5.82
N VAL A 219 31.35 -6.36 -5.13
CA VAL A 219 31.45 -6.31 -3.66
C VAL A 219 30.07 -6.15 -3.00
N GLN A 220 29.15 -5.39 -3.59
CA GLN A 220 27.84 -5.09 -2.98
C GLN A 220 27.00 -6.36 -2.73
N ASN A 221 27.05 -7.34 -3.63
CA ASN A 221 26.34 -8.62 -3.45
C ASN A 221 26.78 -9.40 -2.20
N THR A 222 28.00 -9.16 -1.72
CA THR A 222 28.56 -9.85 -0.56
C THR A 222 28.06 -9.23 0.74
N TYR A 223 28.02 -7.89 0.78
CA TYR A 223 27.83 -7.12 2.02
C TYR A 223 26.42 -6.54 2.20
N LEU A 224 25.71 -6.27 1.10
CA LEU A 224 24.38 -5.69 1.15
C LEU A 224 23.34 -6.80 1.04
N ARG A 225 22.56 -6.99 2.11
CA ARG A 225 21.55 -8.05 2.23
C ARG A 225 20.16 -7.45 2.34
N TYR A 226 19.18 -8.33 2.23
CA TYR A 226 17.80 -7.97 2.48
C TYR A 226 17.65 -7.50 3.92
N GLU A 227 16.90 -6.42 4.09
CA GLU A 227 16.44 -5.95 5.39
C GLU A 227 14.97 -5.58 5.28
N ALA A 228 14.18 -6.07 6.23
CA ALA A 228 12.72 -6.01 6.16
C ALA A 228 12.21 -4.56 6.03
N ALA A 229 12.76 -3.63 6.82
CA ALA A 229 12.37 -2.22 6.78
C ALA A 229 12.53 -1.59 5.39
N GLY A 230 13.60 -1.97 4.66
CA GLY A 230 13.83 -1.50 3.30
C GLY A 230 12.77 -2.01 2.34
N ASP A 231 12.46 -3.31 2.38
CA ASP A 231 11.41 -3.90 1.52
C ASP A 231 10.01 -3.42 1.90
N MET A 232 9.74 -3.19 3.18
CA MET A 232 8.49 -2.61 3.68
C MET A 232 8.28 -1.20 3.12
N HIS A 233 9.32 -0.35 3.15
CA HIS A 233 9.27 0.98 2.55
C HIS A 233 9.01 0.89 1.04
N VAL A 234 9.74 0.03 0.31
CA VAL A 234 9.49 -0.21 -1.12
C VAL A 234 8.05 -0.66 -1.37
N GLY A 235 7.54 -1.59 -0.55
CA GLY A 235 6.19 -2.14 -0.64
C GLY A 235 5.11 -1.07 -0.53
N ARG A 236 5.24 -0.14 0.44
CA ARG A 236 4.31 0.98 0.58
C ARG A 236 4.38 1.93 -0.61
N THR A 237 5.58 2.20 -1.13
CA THR A 237 5.76 3.03 -2.33
C THR A 237 5.08 2.40 -3.55
N VAL A 238 5.36 1.13 -3.89
CA VAL A 238 4.73 0.48 -5.07
C VAL A 238 3.23 0.28 -4.94
N ALA A 239 2.69 0.21 -3.71
CA ALA A 239 1.25 0.20 -3.48
C ALA A 239 0.59 1.54 -3.87
N GLY A 240 1.37 2.58 -4.10
CA GLY A 240 0.90 3.91 -4.49
C GLY A 240 0.50 4.79 -3.31
N LEU A 241 1.00 4.50 -2.11
CA LEU A 241 0.75 5.35 -0.94
C LEU A 241 1.54 6.68 -1.07
N PRO A 242 0.94 7.81 -0.65
CA PRO A 242 1.49 9.15 -0.91
C PRO A 242 2.72 9.44 -0.03
N THR A 243 3.93 9.43 -0.60
CA THR A 243 5.21 9.57 0.14
C THR A 243 5.36 10.87 0.92
N GLU A 244 4.66 11.93 0.49
CA GLU A 244 4.70 13.28 1.07
C GLU A 244 3.52 13.56 2.01
N SER A 245 2.88 12.52 2.55
CA SER A 245 1.71 12.63 3.42
C SER A 245 1.81 11.67 4.60
N SER A 246 1.21 12.06 5.73
CA SER A 246 0.99 11.14 6.86
C SER A 246 0.15 9.92 6.47
N GLN A 247 -0.64 10.01 5.40
CA GLN A 247 -1.37 8.85 4.86
C GLN A 247 -0.46 7.79 4.25
N PHE A 248 0.85 8.04 4.10
CA PHE A 248 1.81 6.98 3.77
C PHE A 248 1.81 5.86 4.82
N SER A 249 1.47 6.17 6.08
CA SER A 249 1.38 5.20 7.17
C SER A 249 -0.04 4.64 7.37
N ILE A 250 -0.96 4.84 6.42
CA ILE A 250 -2.31 4.27 6.51
C ILE A 250 -2.23 2.74 6.65
N LEU A 251 -3.10 2.20 7.50
CA LEU A 251 -3.27 0.77 7.72
C LEU A 251 -4.28 0.18 6.71
N PRO A 252 -4.21 -1.12 6.44
CA PRO A 252 -5.25 -1.81 5.67
C PRO A 252 -6.61 -1.71 6.39
N PRO A 253 -7.75 -1.69 5.67
CA PRO A 253 -9.04 -1.93 6.27
C PRO A 253 -9.04 -3.32 6.88
N HIS A 254 -9.53 -3.44 8.11
CA HIS A 254 -9.44 -4.70 8.87
C HIS A 254 -10.56 -4.82 9.91
N PHE A 255 -10.73 -6.05 10.39
CA PHE A 255 -11.56 -6.39 11.53
C PHE A 255 -10.62 -6.64 12.73
N VAL A 256 -10.96 -6.15 13.93
CA VAL A 256 -10.06 -6.18 15.10
C VAL A 256 -10.12 -7.50 15.86
N GLU A 257 -11.25 -8.21 15.81
CA GLU A 257 -11.49 -9.41 16.59
C GLU A 257 -11.86 -10.61 15.71
N ASN A 258 -11.58 -11.80 16.23
CA ASN A 258 -12.00 -13.06 15.65
C ASN A 258 -13.52 -13.22 15.82
N ASP A 259 -14.28 -12.55 14.95
CA ASP A 259 -15.73 -12.47 14.99
C ASP A 259 -16.38 -13.56 14.10
N PRO A 260 -17.33 -14.36 14.63
CA PRO A 260 -18.03 -15.39 13.85
C PRO A 260 -18.72 -14.88 12.58
N SER A 261 -19.20 -13.63 12.58
CA SER A 261 -19.84 -12.96 11.44
C SER A 261 -18.83 -12.68 10.34
N VAL A 262 -17.60 -12.29 10.70
CA VAL A 262 -16.50 -12.10 9.74
C VAL A 262 -16.13 -13.43 9.10
N LYS A 263 -15.96 -14.49 9.89
CA LYS A 263 -15.71 -15.85 9.38
C LYS A 263 -16.81 -16.35 8.45
N ARG A 264 -18.07 -16.12 8.81
CA ARG A 264 -19.21 -16.40 7.94
C ARG A 264 -19.12 -15.60 6.64
N GLY A 265 -18.79 -14.31 6.73
CA GLY A 265 -18.58 -13.44 5.57
C GLY A 265 -17.49 -13.97 4.63
N VAL A 266 -16.34 -14.38 5.16
CA VAL A 266 -15.22 -14.95 4.38
C VAL A 266 -15.67 -16.20 3.62
N ARG A 267 -16.35 -17.14 4.30
CA ARG A 267 -16.83 -18.38 3.68
C ARG A 267 -17.87 -18.15 2.58
N LEU A 268 -18.73 -17.16 2.77
CA LEU A 268 -19.76 -16.80 1.78
C LEU A 268 -19.17 -16.04 0.60
N MET A 269 -18.18 -15.19 0.83
CA MET A 269 -17.55 -14.35 -0.19
C MET A 269 -16.56 -15.14 -1.06
N PHE A 270 -15.84 -16.09 -0.46
CA PHE A 270 -14.77 -16.85 -1.10
C PHE A 270 -15.01 -18.36 -0.96
N PRO A 271 -16.01 -18.91 -1.69
CA PRO A 271 -16.36 -20.32 -1.57
C PRO A 271 -15.21 -21.22 -2.06
N GLY A 272 -14.87 -22.24 -1.27
CA GLY A 272 -13.77 -23.17 -1.57
C GLY A 272 -12.37 -22.66 -1.23
N LEU A 273 -12.26 -21.48 -0.58
CA LEU A 273 -10.98 -20.96 -0.09
C LEU A 273 -10.33 -21.94 0.90
N PRO A 274 -9.05 -22.31 0.70
CA PRO A 274 -8.29 -23.07 1.69
C PRO A 274 -8.19 -22.36 3.05
N GLU A 275 -8.35 -23.11 4.15
CA GLU A 275 -8.34 -22.58 5.54
C GLU A 275 -7.09 -21.74 5.84
N ARG A 276 -5.93 -22.14 5.32
CA ARG A 276 -4.67 -21.39 5.49
C ARG A 276 -4.69 -19.96 4.94
N LEU A 277 -5.62 -19.64 4.05
CA LEU A 277 -5.80 -18.31 3.48
C LEU A 277 -6.86 -17.49 4.21
N GLU A 278 -7.58 -18.07 5.18
CA GLU A 278 -8.72 -17.43 5.86
C GLU A 278 -8.32 -16.06 6.40
N PHE A 279 -7.15 -15.96 7.05
CA PHE A 279 -6.68 -14.69 7.60
C PHE A 279 -6.35 -13.63 6.53
N ILE A 280 -5.82 -14.03 5.36
CA ILE A 280 -5.62 -13.10 4.23
C ILE A 280 -6.98 -12.68 3.67
N ALA A 281 -7.92 -13.62 3.57
CA ALA A 281 -9.25 -13.36 3.05
C ALA A 281 -10.08 -12.44 3.96
N GLU A 282 -9.82 -12.41 5.27
CA GLU A 282 -10.41 -11.40 6.17
C GLU A 282 -10.03 -9.97 5.74
N TYR A 283 -8.76 -9.70 5.41
CA TYR A 283 -8.33 -8.39 4.89
C TYR A 283 -8.87 -8.10 3.49
N CYS A 284 -9.00 -9.12 2.64
CA CYS A 284 -9.69 -8.97 1.35
C CYS A 284 -11.15 -8.58 1.57
N LEU A 285 -11.88 -9.28 2.44
CA LEU A 285 -13.27 -8.97 2.78
C LEU A 285 -13.39 -7.55 3.35
N ALA A 286 -12.56 -7.19 4.32
CA ALA A 286 -12.53 -5.86 4.91
C ALA A 286 -12.29 -4.77 3.85
N SER A 287 -11.35 -4.99 2.93
CA SER A 287 -11.07 -4.05 1.85
C SER A 287 -12.25 -3.90 0.88
N LEU A 288 -12.96 -5.00 0.57
CA LEU A 288 -14.15 -4.94 -0.28
C LEU A 288 -15.33 -4.26 0.43
N THR A 289 -15.53 -4.51 1.73
CA THR A 289 -16.54 -3.83 2.54
C THR A 289 -16.25 -2.33 2.65
N TYR A 290 -14.99 -1.94 2.89
CA TYR A 290 -14.56 -0.55 2.94
C TYR A 290 -14.83 0.19 1.63
N HIS A 291 -14.62 -0.48 0.50
CA HIS A 291 -14.83 0.10 -0.84
C HIS A 291 -16.20 -0.21 -1.45
N PHE A 292 -17.17 -0.68 -0.67
CA PHE A 292 -18.46 -1.15 -1.19
C PHE A 292 -19.17 -0.09 -2.06
N SER A 293 -19.31 1.14 -1.57
CA SER A 293 -19.97 2.23 -2.30
C SER A 293 -19.24 2.55 -3.60
N TYR A 294 -17.90 2.69 -3.55
CA TYR A 294 -17.08 2.93 -4.73
C TYR A 294 -17.28 1.82 -5.79
N LEU A 295 -17.24 0.56 -5.37
CA LEU A 295 -17.41 -0.58 -6.28
C LEU A 295 -18.81 -0.60 -6.89
N LYS A 296 -19.85 -0.31 -6.10
CA LYS A 296 -21.25 -0.25 -6.57
C LYS A 296 -21.49 0.88 -7.58
N GLU A 297 -20.86 2.04 -7.37
CA GLU A 297 -20.98 3.21 -8.26
C GLU A 297 -20.15 3.08 -9.54
N THR A 298 -18.99 2.42 -9.44
CA THR A 298 -17.98 2.43 -10.51
C THR A 298 -18.09 1.23 -11.43
N LEU A 299 -18.39 0.03 -10.89
CA LEU A 299 -18.43 -1.19 -11.70
C LEU A 299 -19.72 -1.31 -12.51
N SER A 300 -19.64 -1.97 -13.66
CA SER A 300 -20.82 -2.31 -14.45
C SER A 300 -21.82 -3.14 -13.62
N PRO A 301 -23.13 -2.89 -13.69
CA PRO A 301 -24.14 -3.72 -13.01
C PRO A 301 -24.09 -5.22 -13.38
N LYS A 302 -23.42 -5.57 -14.49
CA LYS A 302 -23.18 -6.95 -14.94
C LYS A 302 -21.86 -7.54 -14.42
N HIS A 303 -21.14 -6.83 -13.54
CA HIS A 303 -19.87 -7.30 -13.02
C HIS A 303 -20.11 -8.50 -12.08
N PRO A 304 -19.39 -9.64 -12.25
CA PRO A 304 -19.67 -10.86 -11.49
C PRO A 304 -19.57 -10.72 -9.97
N VAL A 305 -18.80 -9.73 -9.48
CA VAL A 305 -18.74 -9.45 -8.03
C VAL A 305 -20.11 -9.15 -7.45
N PHE A 306 -21.03 -8.58 -8.22
CA PHE A 306 -22.36 -8.27 -7.71
C PHE A 306 -23.20 -9.51 -7.46
N GLU A 307 -22.84 -10.69 -7.97
CA GLU A 307 -23.50 -11.96 -7.64
C GLU A 307 -23.01 -12.56 -6.31
N THR A 308 -22.01 -11.94 -5.67
CA THR A 308 -21.39 -12.46 -4.44
C THR A 308 -22.10 -11.97 -3.18
N ALA A 309 -21.90 -12.70 -2.07
CA ALA A 309 -22.67 -12.52 -0.85
C ALA A 309 -22.63 -11.10 -0.27
N LEU A 310 -21.48 -10.41 -0.35
CA LEU A 310 -21.35 -9.04 0.16
C LEU A 310 -22.31 -8.06 -0.53
N PHE A 311 -22.59 -8.26 -1.82
CA PHE A 311 -23.41 -7.36 -2.63
C PHE A 311 -24.86 -7.80 -2.78
N GLN A 312 -25.17 -9.05 -2.42
CA GLN A 312 -26.52 -9.62 -2.48
C GLN A 312 -27.23 -9.67 -1.12
N ASN A 313 -26.50 -9.46 -0.02
CA ASN A 313 -27.05 -9.55 1.33
C ASN A 313 -26.76 -8.27 2.12
N ASP A 314 -27.76 -7.40 2.20
CA ASP A 314 -27.67 -6.12 2.91
C ASP A 314 -27.39 -6.31 4.42
N GLU A 315 -27.95 -7.34 5.05
CA GLU A 315 -27.68 -7.64 6.46
C GLU A 315 -26.22 -8.03 6.70
N LEU A 316 -25.63 -8.82 5.80
CA LEU A 316 -24.21 -9.16 5.85
C LEU A 316 -23.35 -7.92 5.68
N PHE A 317 -23.67 -7.07 4.69
CA PHE A 317 -22.95 -5.81 4.48
C PHE A 317 -23.02 -4.90 5.69
N SER A 318 -24.22 -4.66 6.26
CA SER A 318 -24.38 -3.83 7.46
C SER A 318 -23.62 -4.41 8.66
N SER A 319 -23.70 -5.73 8.87
CA SER A 319 -23.00 -6.42 9.95
C SER A 319 -21.47 -6.30 9.85
N LEU A 320 -20.91 -6.43 8.64
CA LEU A 320 -19.48 -6.27 8.40
C LEU A 320 -19.04 -4.80 8.50
N SER A 321 -19.84 -3.88 7.97
CA SER A 321 -19.54 -2.44 7.99
C SER A 321 -19.44 -1.89 9.42
N MET A 322 -20.30 -2.36 10.33
CA MET A 322 -20.25 -1.99 11.75
C MET A 322 -18.98 -2.47 12.48
N ARG A 323 -18.28 -3.47 11.94
CA ARG A 323 -17.06 -4.06 12.51
C ARG A 323 -15.78 -3.58 11.84
N LEU A 324 -15.93 -2.80 10.78
CA LEU A 324 -14.84 -2.39 9.92
C LEU A 324 -14.09 -1.20 10.53
N HIS A 325 -12.76 -1.28 10.50
CA HIS A 325 -11.89 -0.17 10.85
C HIS A 325 -11.28 0.46 9.59
N ASN A 326 -11.29 1.79 9.52
CA ASN A 326 -11.01 2.57 8.31
C ASN A 326 -9.52 2.83 8.05
N GLY A 327 -8.62 1.99 8.56
CA GLY A 327 -7.18 2.11 8.31
C GLY A 327 -6.47 3.26 9.02
N ASP A 328 -7.16 4.04 9.86
CA ASP A 328 -6.50 5.00 10.75
C ASP A 328 -5.77 4.28 11.90
N VAL A 329 -4.67 4.87 12.37
CA VAL A 329 -3.92 4.37 13.52
C VAL A 329 -4.76 4.64 14.76
N ILE A 330 -5.42 3.61 15.28
CA ILE A 330 -6.19 3.69 16.52
C ILE A 330 -5.22 3.47 17.69
N SER A 331 -5.27 4.36 18.70
CA SER A 331 -4.52 4.17 19.94
C SER A 331 -4.94 2.83 20.59
N GLY A 332 -3.98 1.94 20.84
CA GLY A 332 -4.23 0.58 21.35
C GLY A 332 -4.51 -0.49 20.29
N ALA A 333 -4.42 -0.18 18.98
CA ALA A 333 -4.55 -1.19 17.93
C ALA A 333 -3.40 -2.23 17.96
N ARG A 334 -3.71 -3.50 17.68
CA ARG A 334 -2.72 -4.58 17.58
C ARG A 334 -1.79 -4.44 16.37
N ILE A 335 -2.14 -3.60 15.40
CA ILE A 335 -1.43 -3.45 14.12
C ILE A 335 -0.71 -2.09 14.12
N ARG A 336 0.59 -2.12 13.82
CA ARG A 336 1.42 -0.91 13.66
C ARG A 336 1.88 -0.79 12.22
N ALA A 337 1.90 0.44 11.71
CA ALA A 337 2.40 0.73 10.37
C ALA A 337 3.92 0.46 10.29
N THR A 338 4.35 -0.36 9.33
CA THR A 338 5.76 -0.74 9.11
C THR A 338 6.35 -0.06 7.88
N GLY A 339 7.68 0.00 7.74
CA GLY A 339 8.33 0.62 6.58
C GLY A 339 8.12 2.14 6.46
N ILE A 340 7.90 2.82 7.59
CA ILE A 340 7.62 4.27 7.63
C ILE A 340 8.93 5.05 7.69
N PRO A 341 9.22 5.93 6.72
CA PRO A 341 10.42 6.76 6.76
C PRO A 341 10.27 7.89 7.80
N PRO A 342 11.39 8.46 8.29
CA PRO A 342 11.37 9.45 9.37
C PRO A 342 10.50 10.68 9.07
N HIS A 343 10.54 11.19 7.82
CA HIS A 343 9.76 12.38 7.46
C HIS A 343 8.25 12.14 7.52
N VAL A 344 7.77 10.93 7.18
CA VAL A 344 6.36 10.57 7.34
C VAL A 344 5.98 10.52 8.82
N SER A 345 6.86 10.01 9.68
CA SER A 345 6.61 10.01 11.14
C SER A 345 6.44 11.44 11.66
N ILE A 346 7.30 12.38 11.21
CA ILE A 346 7.15 13.81 11.51
C ILE A 346 5.82 14.35 10.97
N LEU A 347 5.43 14.02 9.74
CA LEU A 347 4.14 14.44 9.17
C LEU A 347 2.93 13.90 9.96
N CYS A 348 3.03 12.70 10.54
CA CYS A 348 2.01 12.14 11.43
C CYS A 348 1.88 12.98 12.70
N GLU A 349 2.99 13.30 13.36
CA GLU A 349 3.01 14.17 14.55
C GLU A 349 2.48 15.58 14.23
N MET A 350 2.88 16.16 13.10
CA MET A 350 2.36 17.47 12.66
C MET A 350 0.85 17.42 12.39
N LYS A 351 0.33 16.34 11.82
CA LYS A 351 -1.12 16.15 11.63
C LYS A 351 -1.83 16.02 12.98
N TRP A 352 -1.26 15.27 13.91
CA TRP A 352 -1.81 15.13 15.26
C TRP A 352 -1.83 16.49 16.00
N LEU A 353 -0.73 17.24 15.97
CA LEU A 353 -0.65 18.59 16.56
C LEU A 353 -1.70 19.53 15.96
N LYS A 354 -1.81 19.54 14.62
CA LYS A 354 -2.82 20.34 13.91
C LYS A 354 -4.23 19.97 14.37
N ASN A 355 -4.56 18.67 14.43
CA ASN A 355 -5.88 18.21 14.83
C ASN A 355 -6.19 18.57 16.29
N SER A 356 -5.21 18.40 17.19
CA SER A 356 -5.34 18.76 18.60
C SER A 356 -5.56 20.27 18.78
N LEU A 357 -4.88 21.10 17.99
CA LEU A 357 -5.09 22.55 17.97
C LEU A 357 -6.49 22.92 17.45
N VAL A 358 -6.97 22.26 16.40
CA VAL A 358 -8.33 22.50 15.86
C VAL A 358 -9.39 22.12 16.89
N ASP A 359 -9.25 20.97 17.56
CA ASP A 359 -10.13 20.55 18.65
C ASP A 359 -10.11 21.56 19.81
N ALA A 360 -8.92 22.05 20.17
CA ALA A 360 -8.76 23.12 21.17
C ALA A 360 -9.54 24.38 20.82
N LEU A 361 -9.36 24.88 19.60
CA LEU A 361 -10.03 26.09 19.13
C LEU A 361 -11.54 25.90 19.05
N THR A 362 -12.00 24.71 18.66
CA THR A 362 -13.44 24.40 18.58
C THR A 362 -14.06 24.35 19.97
N LYS A 363 -13.36 23.78 20.96
CA LYS A 363 -13.78 23.82 22.36
C LYS A 363 -13.85 25.26 22.88
N ILE A 364 -12.80 26.06 22.66
CA ILE A 364 -12.78 27.49 23.04
C ILE A 364 -13.95 28.26 22.40
N GLU A 365 -14.20 28.03 21.12
CA GLU A 365 -15.28 28.68 20.37
C GLU A 365 -16.66 28.31 20.90
N ALA A 366 -16.89 27.03 21.23
CA ALA A 366 -18.11 26.57 21.88
C ALA A 366 -18.30 27.25 23.25
N THR A 367 -17.23 27.32 24.05
CA THR A 367 -17.22 27.96 25.37
C THR A 367 -17.48 29.46 25.31
N ARG A 368 -17.12 30.15 24.22
CA ARG A 368 -17.34 31.60 24.09
C ARG A 368 -18.82 31.97 24.23
N ILE A 369 -19.71 31.17 23.63
CA ILE A 369 -21.15 31.44 23.65
C ILE A 369 -21.70 31.32 25.07
N ASP A 370 -21.32 30.27 25.79
CA ASP A 370 -21.75 30.04 27.16
C ASP A 370 -21.14 31.10 28.10
N THR A 371 -19.86 31.43 27.94
CA THR A 371 -19.20 32.49 28.73
C THR A 371 -19.89 33.84 28.55
N VAL A 372 -20.27 34.23 27.31
CA VAL A 372 -21.00 35.48 27.07
C VAL A 372 -22.40 35.43 27.70
N ARG A 373 -23.09 34.30 27.62
CA ARG A 373 -24.40 34.12 28.26
C ARG A 373 -24.30 34.26 29.78
N ASP A 374 -23.32 33.63 30.40
CA ASP A 374 -23.12 33.65 31.86
C ASP A 374 -22.74 35.07 32.33
N ILE A 375 -21.88 35.77 31.58
CA ILE A 375 -21.56 37.18 31.83
C ILE A 375 -22.84 38.04 31.78
N ILE A 376 -23.67 37.90 30.74
CA ILE A 376 -24.92 38.65 30.62
C ILE A 376 -25.86 38.34 31.79
N SER A 377 -26.02 37.07 32.15
CA SER A 377 -26.88 36.64 33.26
C SER A 377 -26.44 37.22 34.60
N GLU A 378 -25.14 37.27 34.87
CA GLU A 378 -24.60 37.86 36.09
C GLU A 378 -24.80 39.39 36.11
N LEU A 379 -24.62 40.06 34.96
CA LEU A 379 -24.89 41.49 34.82
C LEU A 379 -26.37 41.82 35.05
N GLU A 380 -27.29 41.03 34.48
CA GLU A 380 -28.74 41.17 34.69
C GLU A 380 -29.13 40.95 36.15
N THR A 381 -28.61 39.90 36.78
CA THR A 381 -28.88 39.58 38.19
C THR A 381 -28.44 40.71 39.13
N ARG A 382 -27.28 41.33 38.87
CA ARG A 382 -26.76 42.43 39.70
C ARG A 382 -27.41 43.78 39.40
N ALA A 383 -27.88 44.01 38.17
CA ALA A 383 -28.69 45.19 37.83
C ALA A 383 -30.03 45.23 38.59
N ILE A 384 -30.60 44.05 38.90
CA ILE A 384 -31.83 43.91 39.71
C ILE A 384 -31.56 44.19 41.21
N GLY A 385 -30.33 43.99 41.70
CA GLY A 385 -29.97 44.03 43.12
C GLY A 385 -29.37 45.32 43.69
N VAL A 386 -29.27 46.43 42.93
CA VAL A 386 -28.53 47.66 43.33
C VAL A 386 -27.03 47.37 43.61
N GLY A 387 -26.44 46.37 42.94
CA GLY A 387 -25.02 46.04 43.06
C GLY A 387 -24.18 46.65 41.92
N THR A 388 -23.00 47.21 42.22
CA THR A 388 -22.06 47.68 41.20
C THR A 388 -21.25 46.52 40.63
N VAL A 389 -21.04 46.49 39.31
CA VAL A 389 -20.20 45.47 38.64
C VAL A 389 -18.73 45.73 38.99
N THR A 390 -18.04 44.74 39.57
CA THR A 390 -16.61 44.83 39.91
C THR A 390 -15.75 43.95 38.98
N TYR A 391 -14.51 44.38 38.73
CA TYR A 391 -13.55 43.64 37.91
C TYR A 391 -13.33 42.21 38.43
N ASP A 392 -13.16 42.05 39.74
CA ASP A 392 -12.86 40.74 40.36
C ASP A 392 -13.99 39.73 40.17
N GLY A 393 -15.26 40.18 40.26
CA GLY A 393 -16.42 39.31 40.04
C GLY A 393 -16.52 38.84 38.60
N LEU A 394 -16.24 39.73 37.63
CA LEU A 394 -16.23 39.38 36.21
C LEU A 394 -15.05 38.45 35.87
N ASN A 395 -13.88 38.69 36.45
CA ASN A 395 -12.67 37.89 36.22
C ASN A 395 -12.82 36.45 36.75
N GLU A 396 -13.40 36.26 37.94
CA GLU A 396 -13.62 34.91 38.49
C GLU A 396 -14.68 34.13 37.72
N ALA A 397 -15.76 34.78 37.24
CA ALA A 397 -16.74 34.13 36.36
C ALA A 397 -16.09 33.63 35.06
N ILE A 398 -15.27 34.48 34.42
CA ILE A 398 -14.54 34.11 33.19
C ILE A 398 -13.59 32.93 33.44
N LYS A 399 -12.83 32.94 34.55
CA LYS A 399 -11.92 31.84 34.89
C LYS A 399 -12.67 30.53 35.15
N SER A 400 -13.82 30.57 35.83
CA SER A 400 -14.64 29.37 36.06
C SER A 400 -15.12 28.77 34.74
N CYS A 401 -15.69 29.58 33.85
CA CYS A 401 -16.14 29.11 32.53
C CYS A 401 -14.99 28.48 31.71
N LEU A 402 -13.80 29.09 31.73
CA LEU A 402 -12.63 28.55 31.02
C LEU A 402 -12.14 27.22 31.61
N LYS A 403 -12.24 27.06 32.94
CA LYS A 403 -11.84 25.83 33.65
C LYS A 403 -12.83 24.69 33.44
N ASP A 404 -14.14 24.95 33.58
CA ASP A 404 -15.20 23.95 33.41
C ASP A 404 -15.24 23.36 31.99
N CYS A 405 -14.72 24.09 31.02
CA CYS A 405 -14.63 23.66 29.63
C CYS A 405 -13.34 22.90 29.28
N GLY A 406 -12.44 22.67 30.24
CA GLY A 406 -11.21 21.90 30.02
C GLY A 406 -10.16 22.59 29.13
N VAL A 407 -10.26 23.90 28.91
CA VAL A 407 -9.27 24.67 28.13
C VAL A 407 -7.92 24.69 28.86
N SER A 408 -7.94 24.79 30.19
CA SER A 408 -6.73 24.71 31.02
C SER A 408 -6.02 23.36 30.88
N ASP A 409 -6.77 22.24 30.96
CA ASP A 409 -6.20 20.89 30.80
C ASP A 409 -5.55 20.69 29.43
N LEU A 410 -6.07 21.37 28.40
CA LEU A 410 -5.56 21.28 27.04
C LEU A 410 -4.30 22.14 26.84
N VAL A 411 -4.27 23.34 27.44
CA VAL A 411 -3.04 24.16 27.50
C VAL A 411 -1.97 23.40 28.27
N ASP A 412 -2.31 22.74 29.37
CA ASP A 412 -1.38 21.92 30.13
C ASP A 412 -0.86 20.75 29.29
N LYS A 413 -1.73 20.02 28.58
CA LYS A 413 -1.32 18.94 27.64
C LYS A 413 -0.42 19.41 26.49
N LEU A 414 -0.56 20.65 26.04
CA LEU A 414 0.28 21.24 24.99
C LEU A 414 1.58 21.84 25.53
N SER A 415 1.60 22.22 26.82
CA SER A 415 2.72 22.91 27.47
C SER A 415 3.60 21.97 28.30
N THR A 416 3.08 20.81 28.71
CA THR A 416 3.89 19.72 29.24
C THR A 416 4.54 18.98 28.07
N PRO A 417 5.88 18.82 28.08
CA PRO A 417 6.50 17.79 27.26
C PRO A 417 5.81 16.46 27.58
N GLN A 418 5.32 15.72 26.58
CA GLN A 418 4.84 14.36 26.80
C GLN A 418 6.01 13.52 27.34
N GLU A 419 6.10 13.38 28.66
CA GLU A 419 6.69 12.22 29.32
C GLU A 419 5.67 11.06 29.30
N GLU A 420 5.19 10.69 28.11
CA GLU A 420 4.52 9.42 27.91
C GLU A 420 5.44 8.48 27.14
N ALA A 421 6.56 8.15 27.80
CA ALA A 421 7.33 6.94 27.60
C ALA A 421 8.00 6.42 28.89
N ALA A 422 7.64 6.93 30.08
CA ALA A 422 8.46 6.71 31.30
C ALA A 422 7.76 6.05 32.50
N ALA A 423 6.50 5.60 32.39
CA ALA A 423 5.84 4.95 33.54
C ALA A 423 5.06 3.68 33.15
N ALA A 424 5.77 2.69 32.64
CA ALA A 424 5.36 1.30 32.71
C ALA A 424 6.60 0.44 33.04
N SER A 425 6.78 0.20 34.35
CA SER A 425 7.71 -0.74 35.00
C SER A 425 9.21 -0.58 34.72
N ASP A 426 9.97 -0.46 35.80
CA ASP A 426 11.45 -0.48 35.91
C ASP A 426 12.14 -1.78 35.41
N ASP A 427 11.57 -2.48 34.42
CA ASP A 427 12.13 -3.70 33.81
C ASP A 427 12.27 -3.62 32.27
N ILE A 428 12.15 -2.43 31.66
CA ILE A 428 12.24 -2.24 30.19
C ILE A 428 13.40 -1.32 29.78
N PHE A 429 14.55 -1.42 30.44
CA PHE A 429 15.82 -0.91 29.90
C PHE A 429 16.69 -1.99 29.23
N GLU A 430 16.11 -3.16 28.97
CA GLU A 430 16.62 -4.12 27.99
C GLU A 430 15.61 -4.27 26.84
N GLN A 431 16.06 -4.02 25.61
CA GLN A 431 15.41 -4.30 24.31
C GLN A 431 14.47 -3.24 23.69
N ASN A 432 15.03 -2.29 22.93
CA ASN A 432 15.06 -2.38 21.45
C ASN A 432 15.57 -1.07 20.80
N PRO A 433 16.71 -1.09 20.09
CA PRO A 433 17.13 0.05 19.28
C PRO A 433 16.23 0.24 18.05
N THR A 434 16.02 1.50 17.65
CA THR A 434 15.39 1.94 16.38
C THR A 434 16.11 1.47 15.10
N HIS A 435 17.20 0.71 15.28
CA HIS A 435 17.93 -0.01 14.26
C HIS A 435 18.24 -1.43 14.77
N PHE A 436 17.64 -2.45 14.15
CA PHE A 436 18.16 -3.81 14.26
C PHE A 436 19.22 -3.99 13.17
N TRP A 437 20.49 -4.06 13.56
CA TRP A 437 21.56 -4.63 12.74
C TRP A 437 22.06 -5.88 13.46
N GLY A 438 21.49 -7.03 13.11
CA GLY A 438 22.00 -8.33 13.51
C GLY A 438 23.11 -8.74 12.55
N GLY A 439 24.28 -8.11 12.64
CA GLY A 439 25.47 -8.47 11.86
C GLY A 439 25.96 -9.87 12.19
N GLY A 440 25.26 -10.89 11.70
CA GLY A 440 25.65 -12.30 11.78
C GLY A 440 26.44 -12.69 10.54
N GLY A 441 27.73 -12.36 10.54
CA GLY A 441 28.69 -12.94 9.59
C GLY A 441 28.83 -14.44 9.84
N GLY A 442 28.11 -15.25 9.07
CA GLY A 442 28.39 -16.67 8.91
C GLY A 442 29.64 -16.86 8.05
N GLY A 443 30.81 -16.65 8.65
CA GLY A 443 32.08 -17.01 8.06
C GLY A 443 32.14 -18.52 7.83
N GLY A 444 32.47 -18.91 6.61
CA GLY A 444 32.83 -20.30 6.32
C GLY A 444 34.10 -20.69 7.08
N ARG A 445 34.05 -21.81 7.79
CA ARG A 445 35.14 -22.78 7.96
C ARG A 445 34.52 -24.15 8.20
N GLY A 446 34.89 -25.11 7.37
CA GLY A 446 34.43 -26.51 7.38
C GLY A 446 34.21 -27.00 5.97
#